data_AF-A0A2H0D0A9-F1
#
_entry.id   AF-A0A2H0D0A9-F1
#
_cell.length_a   1.000
_cell.length_b   1.000
_cell.length_c   1.000
_cell.angle_alpha   90.00
_cell.angle_beta   90.00
_cell.angle_gamma   90.00
#
_symmetry.space_group_name_H-M   'P 1'
#
loop_
_entity.id
_entity.type
_entity.pdbx_description
1 polymer ?
#
loop_
_entity_poly.entity_id
_entity_poly.type
_entity_poly.pdbx_seq_one_letter_code
_entity_poly.pdbx_strand_id
1 'polypeptide(L)' 'MLNIILIIVAILLVISILLQQRGSGLGAAFGGEGNVYLVKRGAEKIIFYASIILSILFMGLGLARILI' A
#
# COMPACT_ATOMS: atom_id res chain seq x y z
N MET A 1 -13.35 21.45 4.42
CA MET A 1 -13.26 20.57 3.24
C MET A 1 -12.04 19.65 3.27
N LEU A 2 -10.85 20.13 3.67
CA LEU A 2 -9.64 19.29 3.78
C LEU A 2 -9.85 18.01 4.60
N ASN A 3 -10.56 18.07 5.72
CA ASN A 3 -10.82 16.90 6.57
C ASN A 3 -11.55 15.76 5.81
N ILE A 4 -12.52 16.11 4.95
CA ILE A 4 -13.27 15.11 4.18
C ILE A 4 -12.34 14.43 3.16
N ILE A 5 -11.51 15.21 2.48
CA ILE A 5 -10.52 14.69 1.51
C ILE A 5 -9.50 13.80 2.23
N LEU A 6 -9.01 14.21 3.40
CA LEU A 6 -8.07 13.44 4.21
C LEU A 6 -8.66 12.09 4.62
N ILE A 7 -9.93 12.06 5.06
CA ILE A 7 -10.64 10.83 5.44
C ILE A 7 -10.78 9.90 4.23
N ILE A 8 -11.17 10.41 3.07
CA ILE A 8 -11.30 9.60 1.84
C ILE A 8 -9.95 9.00 1.45
N VAL A 9 -8.89 9.80 1.43
CA VAL A 9 -7.53 9.33 1.10
C VAL A 9 -7.04 8.29 2.10
N ALA A 10 -7.32 8.47 3.40
CA ALA A 10 -6.97 7.51 4.44
C ALA A 10 -7.66 6.15 4.21
N ILE A 11 -8.96 6.16 3.90
CA ILE A 11 -9.72 4.92 3.64
C ILE A 11 -9.15 4.20 2.41
N LEU A 12 -8.90 4.91 1.32
CA LEU A 12 -8.31 4.34 0.10
C LEU A 12 -6.92 3.75 0.36
N LEU A 13 -6.10 4.44 1.17
CA LEU A 13 -4.78 3.96 1.58
C LEU A 13 -4.90 2.65 2.38
N VAL A 14 -5.79 2.59 3.37
CA VAL A 14 -6.00 1.39 4.20
C VAL A 14 -6.44 0.21 3.33
N ILE A 15 -7.42 0.41 2.46
CA ILE A 15 -7.88 -0.63 1.52
C ILE A 15 -6.73 -1.09 0.63
N SER A 16 -5.95 -0.15 0.09
CA SER A 16 -4.78 -0.46 -0.75
C SER A 16 -3.73 -1.28 -0.01
N ILE A 17 -3.44 -0.99 1.25
CA ILE A 17 -2.49 -1.73 2.07
C ILE A 17 -3.00 -3.15 2.38
N LEU A 18 -4.28 -3.30 2.70
CA LEU A 18 -4.88 -4.61 2.99
C LEU A 18 -4.90 -5.53 1.77
N LEU A 19 -5.06 -4.96 0.58
CA LEU A 19 -5.00 -5.70 -0.69
C LEU A 19 -3.57 -6.11 -1.10
N GLN A 20 -2.53 -5.51 -0.50
CA GLN A 20 -1.14 -5.91 -0.79
C GLN A 20 -0.82 -7.23 -0.08
N GLN A 21 -0.78 -8.33 -0.84
CA GLN A 21 -0.36 -9.62 -0.31
C GLN A 21 1.14 -9.60 0.02
N ARG A 22 1.48 -9.61 1.32
CA ARG A 22 2.86 -9.79 1.80
C ARG A 22 3.24 -11.28 1.78
N GLY A 23 3.35 -11.85 0.58
CA GLY A 23 3.52 -13.29 0.35
C GLY A 23 4.87 -13.92 0.69
N SER A 24 5.82 -13.25 1.36
CA SER A 24 7.19 -13.78 1.54
C SER A 24 7.73 -13.73 2.97
N GLY A 25 6.88 -13.72 4.00
CA GLY A 25 7.32 -13.47 5.38
C GLY A 25 7.97 -14.65 6.10
N LEU A 26 7.45 -15.87 5.94
CA LEU A 26 7.86 -17.02 6.76
C LEU A 26 8.23 -18.27 5.95
N GLY A 27 7.48 -18.65 4.90
CA GLY A 27 7.77 -19.85 4.10
C GLY A 27 9.12 -19.81 3.36
N ALA A 28 9.63 -18.61 3.05
CA ALA A 28 10.95 -18.42 2.44
C ALA A 28 12.12 -18.59 3.43
N ALA A 29 11.89 -18.41 4.73
CA ALA A 29 12.91 -18.55 5.77
C ALA A 29 13.12 -20.01 6.22
N PHE A 30 12.17 -20.90 5.92
CA PHE A 30 12.18 -22.30 6.35
C PHE A 30 12.59 -23.32 5.27
N GLY A 31 13.26 -22.89 4.19
CA GLY A 31 13.91 -23.82 3.26
C GLY A 31 12.96 -24.69 2.42
N GLY A 32 11.80 -24.17 2.02
CA GLY A 32 10.89 -24.86 1.12
C GLY A 32 11.47 -25.03 -0.29
N GLU A 33 12.01 -26.21 -0.56
CA GLU A 33 12.48 -26.67 -1.87
C GLU A 33 11.30 -26.81 -2.83
N GLY A 34 10.91 -25.69 -3.44
CA GLY A 34 9.74 -25.59 -4.31
C GLY A 34 9.67 -24.19 -4.89
N ASN A 35 10.74 -23.81 -5.59
CA ASN A 35 10.98 -22.47 -6.07
C ASN A 35 10.06 -22.11 -7.26
N VAL A 36 8.75 -22.09 -7.03
CA VAL A 36 7.82 -21.42 -7.93
C VAL A 36 7.88 -19.94 -7.57
N TYR A 37 8.88 -19.25 -8.10
CA TYR A 37 8.83 -17.80 -8.28
C TYR A 37 7.66 -17.50 -9.22
N LEU A 38 6.44 -17.44 -8.68
CA LEU A 38 5.34 -16.78 -9.34
C LEU A 38 5.74 -15.31 -9.44
N VAL A 39 6.32 -14.95 -10.58
CA VAL A 39 6.54 -13.56 -10.97
C VAL A 39 5.22 -12.83 -10.75
N LYS A 40 5.21 -11.92 -9.77
CA LYS A 40 4.04 -11.14 -9.37
C LYS A 40 3.47 -10.44 -10.61
N ARG A 41 2.42 -11.00 -11.21
CA ARG A 41 1.82 -10.46 -12.44
C ARG A 41 1.05 -9.19 -12.09
N GLY A 42 1.59 -8.05 -12.54
CA GLY A 42 0.88 -6.79 -12.84
C GLY A 42 0.09 -6.12 -11.72
N ALA A 43 -0.99 -6.74 -11.25
CA ALA A 43 -1.95 -6.17 -10.32
C ALA A 43 -1.31 -5.79 -8.97
N GLU A 44 -0.49 -6.67 -8.38
CA GLU A 44 0.23 -6.34 -7.14
C GLU A 44 1.19 -5.16 -7.29
N LYS A 45 1.86 -5.04 -8.45
CA LYS A 45 2.78 -3.92 -8.73
C LYS A 45 2.02 -2.61 -8.84
N ILE A 46 0.83 -2.62 -9.45
CA ILE A 46 -0.05 -1.45 -9.55
C ILE A 46 -0.55 -1.01 -8.17
N ILE A 47 -1.04 -1.94 -7.35
CA ILE A 47 -1.53 -1.64 -5.99
C ILE A 47 -0.39 -1.09 -5.13
N PHE A 48 0.82 -1.63 -5.28
CA PHE A 48 2.00 -1.13 -4.58
C PHE A 48 2.32 0.33 -4.95
N TYR A 49 2.43 0.67 -6.23
CA TYR A 49 2.66 2.06 -6.63
C TYR A 49 1.49 2.99 -6.24
N ALA A 50 0.25 2.52 -6.35
CA ALA A 50 -0.92 3.28 -5.91
C ALA A 50 -0.84 3.63 -4.42
N SER A 51 -0.39 2.68 -3.58
CA SER A 51 -0.22 2.94 -2.15
C SER A 51 0.89 3.93 -1.83
N ILE A 52 1.99 3.94 -2.61
CA ILE A 52 3.07 4.93 -2.46
C ILE A 52 2.51 6.33 -2.74
N ILE A 53 1.77 6.48 -3.85
CA ILE A 53 1.16 7.77 -4.24
C ILE A 53 0.15 8.21 -3.17
N LEU A 54 -0.73 7.31 -2.72
CA LEU A 54 -1.71 7.59 -1.67
C LEU A 54 -1.04 7.96 -0.34
N SER A 55 0.10 7.34 -0.01
CA SER A 55 0.85 7.63 1.22
C SER A 55 1.45 9.02 1.19
N ILE A 56 2.07 9.42 0.08
CA ILE A 56 2.60 10.76 -0.13
C ILE A 56 1.48 11.80 -0.06
N LEU A 57 0.34 11.54 -0.72
CA LEU A 57 -0.83 12.41 -0.67
C LEU A 57 -1.39 12.55 0.74
N PHE A 58 -1.53 11.45 1.47
CA PHE A 58 -2.02 11.46 2.85
C PHE A 58 -1.12 12.32 3.76
N MET A 59 0.20 12.14 3.63
CA MET A 59 1.18 12.88 4.42
C MET A 59 1.18 14.37 4.06
N GLY A 60 1.14 14.70 2.77
CA GLY A 60 1.05 16.08 2.27
C GLY A 60 -0.23 16.78 2.70
N LEU A 61 -1.39 16.12 2.60
CA LEU A 61 -2.68 16.64 3.07
C LEU A 61 -2.71 16.81 4.59
N GLY A 62 -2.08 15.90 5.34
CA GLY A 62 -1.94 16.01 6.79
C GLY A 62 -1.16 17.24 7.22
N LEU A 63 -0.04 17.52 6.53
CA LEU A 63 0.73 18.75 6.76
C LEU A 63 -0.06 19.99 6.36
N ALA A 64 -0.72 19.98 5.20
CA ALA A 64 -1.56 21.10 4.75
C ALA A 64 -2.68 21.43 5.74
N ARG A 65 -3.31 20.41 6.35
CA ARG A 65 -4.34 20.57 7.39
C ARG A 65 -3.81 21.19 8.69
N ILE A 66 -2.52 21.09 8.96
CA ILE A 66 -1.90 21.71 10.14
C ILE A 66 -1.57 23.19 9.85
N LEU A 67 -1.14 23.50 8.62
CA LEU A 67 -0.79 24.87 8.22
C LEU A 67 -2.01 25.75 7.89
N ILE A 68 -3.10 25.17 7.41
CA ILE A 68 -4.33 25.85 6.95
C ILE A 68 -5.52 25.38 7.79
#